data_AF-A0A5D0MSW9-F1
#
_entry.id   AF-A0A5D0MSW9-F1
#
_cell.length_a   1.000
_cell.length_b   1.000
_cell.length_c   1.000
_cell.angle_alpha   90.00
_cell.angle_beta   90.00
_cell.angle_gamma   90.00
#
_symmetry.space_group_name_H-M   'P 1'
#
loop_
_entity.id
_entity.type
_entity.pdbx_description
1 polymer ?
#
loop_
_entity_poly.entity_id
_entity_poly.type
_entity_poly.pdbx_seq_one_letter_code
_entity_poly.pdbx_strand_id
1 'polypeptide(L)'
;MGWLDRLLGRPGSARQDVAERLTTYGPFRTTTETVGLDDRETVRRWLRGLDPDLRQQVHVRRPWGVIAAVSDHRDPVGVVMREPDGRAWGAYVPGADRREHLTPEQVEAVMLAALTSTGRPDGPDWRPIA
;
A
#
# COMPACT_ATOMS: atom_id res chain seq x y z
N MET A 1 -3.58 12.45 -13.30
CA MET A 1 -2.22 11.90 -13.04
C MET A 1 -1.64 12.20 -11.65
N GLY A 2 -2.00 13.28 -10.93
CA GLY A 2 -1.31 13.67 -9.68
C GLY A 2 -1.71 12.94 -8.37
N TRP A 3 -2.75 12.10 -8.37
CA TRP A 3 -3.25 11.46 -7.14
C TRP A 3 -2.37 10.26 -6.72
N LEU A 4 -1.95 9.43 -7.68
CA LEU A 4 -1.04 8.30 -7.43
C LEU A 4 0.36 8.76 -7.01
N ASP A 5 0.83 9.91 -7.52
CA ASP A 5 2.14 10.45 -7.13
C ASP A 5 2.12 10.97 -5.68
N ARG A 6 0.98 11.49 -5.24
CA ARG A 6 0.75 11.87 -3.84
C ARG A 6 0.61 10.64 -2.93
N LEU A 7 0.06 9.53 -3.45
CA LEU A 7 -0.12 8.29 -2.68
C LEU A 7 1.13 7.41 -2.61
N LEU A 8 1.95 7.34 -3.66
CA LEU A 8 3.09 6.40 -3.73
C LEU A 8 4.46 7.09 -3.60
N GLY A 9 4.46 8.42 -3.66
CA GLY A 9 5.68 9.23 -3.70
C GLY A 9 6.37 9.18 -5.06
N ARG A 10 7.19 10.20 -5.33
CA ARG A 10 8.04 10.25 -6.52
C ARG A 10 9.09 9.12 -6.43
N PRO A 11 9.37 8.38 -7.51
CA PRO A 11 10.37 7.29 -7.52
C PRO A 11 11.83 7.76 -7.38
N GLY A 12 12.09 9.05 -7.13
CA GLY A 12 13.44 9.60 -7.01
C GLY A 12 13.97 9.54 -5.59
N SER A 13 14.99 8.70 -5.36
CA SER A 13 15.84 8.66 -4.16
C SER A 13 15.23 8.09 -2.87
N ALA A 14 14.10 7.39 -2.96
CA ALA A 14 13.53 6.67 -1.83
C ALA A 14 14.37 5.44 -1.45
N ARG A 15 14.55 5.22 -0.14
CA ARG A 15 15.18 4.03 0.44
C ARG A 15 14.43 2.79 -0.08
N GLN A 16 15.15 1.84 -0.66
CA GLN A 16 14.58 0.55 -1.11
C GLN A 16 14.60 -0.45 0.05
N ASP A 17 13.75 -1.47 -0.04
CA ASP A 17 13.60 -2.51 0.97
C ASP A 17 13.25 -1.96 2.35
N VAL A 18 12.22 -1.12 2.37
CA VAL A 18 11.65 -0.55 3.60
C VAL A 18 10.13 -0.57 3.54
N ALA A 19 9.53 -0.57 4.73
CA ALA A 19 8.12 -0.28 4.90
C ALA A 19 7.95 1.09 5.58
N GLU A 20 7.00 1.89 5.09
CA GLU A 20 6.72 3.23 5.57
C GLU A 20 5.25 3.37 5.93
N ARG A 21 4.93 3.82 7.14
CA ARG A 21 3.58 4.25 7.51
C ARG A 21 3.50 5.76 7.42
N LEU A 22 2.59 6.25 6.59
CA LEU A 22 2.20 7.65 6.55
C LEU A 22 0.85 7.80 7.23
N THR A 23 0.80 8.65 8.24
CA THR A 23 -0.45 9.00 8.93
C THR A 23 -0.68 10.49 8.79
N THR A 24 -1.78 10.87 8.14
CA THR A 24 -2.17 12.28 7.99
C THR A 24 -3.20 12.66 9.06
N TYR A 25 -2.78 13.49 10.01
CA TYR A 25 -3.62 14.10 11.03
C TYR A 25 -4.03 15.52 10.57
N GLY A 26 -5.22 15.64 9.98
CA GLY A 26 -5.74 16.91 9.48
C GLY A 26 -4.97 17.48 8.28
N PRO A 27 -5.20 18.76 7.90
CA PRO A 27 -4.71 19.31 6.64
C PRO A 27 -3.20 19.55 6.54
N PHE A 28 -2.44 19.50 7.65
CA PHE A 28 -1.04 19.97 7.66
C PHE A 28 -0.04 19.10 8.44
N ARG A 29 -0.46 18.03 9.12
CA ARG A 29 0.48 17.16 9.85
C ARG A 29 0.46 15.76 9.26
N THR A 30 1.55 15.37 8.59
CA THR A 30 1.81 13.99 8.18
C THR A 30 2.99 13.48 8.97
N THR A 31 2.78 12.43 9.74
CA THR A 31 3.83 11.65 10.40
C THR A 31 4.21 10.48 9.52
N THR A 32 5.51 10.28 9.33
CA THR A 32 6.06 9.14 8.61
C THR A 32 6.89 8.29 9.57
N GLU A 33 6.58 7.01 9.66
CA GLU A 33 7.38 6.02 10.36
C GLU A 33 7.96 5.04 9.35
N THR A 34 9.24 4.73 9.44
CA THR A 34 9.93 3.84 8.50
C THR A 34 10.59 2.70 9.25
N VAL A 35 10.40 1.48 8.78
CA VAL A 35 11.02 0.26 9.32
C VAL A 35 11.62 -0.58 8.20
N GLY A 36 12.55 -1.47 8.57
CA GLY A 36 13.08 -2.46 7.63
C GLY A 36 12.02 -3.51 7.28
N LEU A 37 12.21 -4.24 6.19
CA LEU A 37 11.31 -5.36 5.84
C LEU A 37 11.36 -6.52 6.83
N ASP A 38 12.44 -6.61 7.62
CA ASP A 38 12.61 -7.61 8.67
C ASP A 38 11.61 -7.40 9.83
N ASP A 39 11.17 -6.15 10.05
CA ASP A 39 10.21 -5.74 11.08
C ASP A 39 8.75 -6.04 10.70
N ARG A 40 8.47 -7.29 10.30
CA ARG A 40 7.14 -7.75 9.88
C ARG A 40 6.06 -7.47 10.94
N GLU A 41 6.40 -7.64 12.22
CA GLU A 41 5.45 -7.40 13.32
C GLU A 41 5.00 -5.94 13.39
N THR A 42 5.90 -5.00 13.12
CA THR A 42 5.58 -3.57 13.09
C THR A 42 4.64 -3.25 11.94
N VAL A 43 4.92 -3.77 10.74
CA VAL A 43 4.04 -3.59 9.57
C VAL A 43 2.67 -4.22 9.81
N ARG A 44 2.62 -5.42 10.41
CA ARG A 44 1.36 -6.07 10.80
C ARG A 44 0.55 -5.22 11.79
N ARG A 45 1.21 -4.66 12.81
CA ARG A 45 0.58 -3.74 13.76
C ARG A 45 0.03 -2.50 13.06
N TRP A 46 0.75 -1.94 12.11
CA TRP A 46 0.28 -0.80 11.32
C TRP A 46 -0.96 -1.14 10.50
N LEU A 47 -0.97 -2.26 9.81
CA LEU A 47 -2.10 -2.71 8.98
C LEU A 47 -3.35 -2.99 9.82
N ARG A 48 -3.18 -3.59 11.00
CA ARG A 48 -4.29 -3.82 11.95
C ARG A 48 -4.79 -2.54 12.62
N GLY A 49 -3.91 -1.56 12.75
CA GLY A 49 -4.21 -0.24 13.28
C GLY A 49 -4.61 0.78 12.21
N LEU A 50 -4.82 0.34 10.96
CA LEU A 50 -5.36 1.19 9.91
C LEU A 50 -6.80 1.54 10.28
N ASP A 51 -6.97 2.74 10.79
CA ASP A 51 -8.28 3.28 11.08
C ASP A 51 -8.87 3.85 9.78
N PRO A 52 -10.07 3.41 9.33
CA PRO A 52 -10.69 3.96 8.12
C PRO A 52 -11.02 5.45 8.26
N ASP A 53 -11.21 5.97 9.47
CA ASP A 53 -11.51 7.37 9.75
C ASP A 53 -10.24 8.25 9.62
N LEU A 54 -9.07 7.65 9.84
CA LEU A 54 -7.77 8.30 9.70
C LEU A 54 -7.21 8.06 8.29
N ARG A 55 -6.83 9.13 7.59
CA ARG A 55 -6.15 9.02 6.28
C ARG A 55 -4.75 8.45 6.46
N GLN A 56 -4.65 7.13 6.50
CA GLN A 56 -3.44 6.38 6.77
C GLN A 56 -3.03 5.55 5.56
N GLN A 57 -1.72 5.40 5.39
CA GLN A 57 -1.16 4.66 4.29
C GLN A 57 0.03 3.85 4.79
N VAL A 58 0.14 2.61 4.34
CA VAL A 58 1.31 1.76 4.60
C VAL A 58 1.91 1.41 3.26
N HIS A 59 3.13 1.86 3.01
CA HIS A 59 3.89 1.62 1.79
C HIS A 59 4.95 0.57 2.05
N VAL A 60 5.21 -0.28 1.06
CA VAL A 60 6.33 -1.21 1.03
C VAL A 60 7.06 -0.96 -0.28
N ARG A 61 8.32 -0.53 -0.16
CA ARG A 61 9.18 -0.22 -1.31
C ARG A 61 10.16 -1.35 -1.52
N ARG A 62 10.17 -1.90 -2.73
CA ARG A 62 11.01 -3.02 -3.15
C ARG A 62 11.65 -2.72 -4.51
N PRO A 63 12.71 -3.44 -4.90
CA PRO A 63 13.33 -3.28 -6.22
C PRO A 63 12.36 -3.51 -7.40
N TRP A 64 11.34 -4.35 -7.22
CA TRP A 64 10.32 -4.64 -8.22
C TRP A 64 9.18 -3.62 -8.27
N GLY A 65 9.12 -2.66 -7.35
CA GLY A 65 8.06 -1.66 -7.29
C GLY A 65 7.69 -1.23 -5.87
N VAL A 66 6.65 -0.40 -5.79
CA VAL A 66 6.05 0.04 -4.53
C VAL A 66 4.63 -0.48 -4.44
N ILE A 67 4.25 -1.01 -3.29
CA ILE A 67 2.86 -1.38 -2.97
C ILE A 67 2.42 -0.59 -1.75
N ALA A 68 1.17 -0.14 -1.74
CA ALA A 68 0.60 0.66 -0.69
C ALA A 68 -0.80 0.18 -0.34
N ALA A 69 -1.06 -0.01 0.96
CA ALA A 69 -2.41 -0.03 1.50
C ALA A 69 -2.80 1.40 1.86
N VAL A 70 -3.97 1.86 1.41
CA VAL A 70 -4.47 3.22 1.56
C VAL A 70 -5.84 3.17 2.21
N SER A 71 -5.99 3.80 3.38
CA SER A 71 -7.30 4.18 3.91
C SER A 71 -7.58 5.63 3.56
N ASP A 72 -8.66 5.87 2.82
CA ASP A 72 -9.22 7.21 2.65
C ASP A 72 -10.69 7.12 3.04
N HIS A 73 -11.03 7.65 4.21
CA HIS A 73 -12.33 7.94 4.88
C HIS A 73 -13.67 7.66 4.17
N ARG A 74 -13.70 7.62 2.85
CA ARG A 74 -14.86 7.33 1.98
C ARG A 74 -14.92 5.88 1.47
N ASP A 75 -13.83 5.14 1.51
CA ASP A 75 -13.68 3.85 0.82
C ASP A 75 -12.99 2.81 1.74
N PRO A 76 -13.35 1.51 1.65
CA PRO A 76 -12.61 0.45 2.30
C PRO A 76 -11.13 0.46 1.88
N VAL A 77 -10.25 0.00 2.77
CA VAL A 77 -8.79 0.04 2.56
C VAL A 77 -8.43 -0.57 1.20
N GLY A 78 -7.91 0.27 0.30
CA GLY A 78 -7.50 -0.13 -1.05
C GLY A 78 -6.02 -0.48 -1.08
N VAL A 79 -5.65 -1.47 -1.91
CA VAL A 79 -4.23 -1.77 -2.18
C VAL A 79 -3.90 -1.35 -3.59
N VAL A 80 -2.87 -0.52 -3.73
CA VAL A 80 -2.35 -0.05 -5.00
C VAL A 80 -0.88 -0.40 -5.11
N MET A 81 -0.43 -0.66 -6.32
CA MET A 81 0.96 -0.96 -6.63
C MET A 81 1.42 -0.11 -7.80
N ARG A 82 2.68 0.30 -7.79
CA ARG A 82 3.34 0.92 -8.93
C ARG A 82 4.64 0.19 -9.21
N GLU A 83 4.77 -0.24 -10.45
CA GLU A 83 6.00 -0.84 -10.97
C GLU A 83 7.08 0.22 -11.22
N PRO A 84 8.36 -0.15 -11.30
CA PRO A 84 9.45 0.78 -11.61
C PRO A 84 9.22 1.55 -12.93
N ASP A 85 8.55 0.95 -13.91
CA ASP A 85 8.17 1.59 -15.18
C ASP A 85 7.04 2.64 -15.05
N GLY A 86 6.52 2.86 -13.84
CA GLY A 86 5.48 3.85 -13.55
C GLY A 86 4.04 3.35 -13.76
N ARG A 87 3.87 2.12 -14.24
CA ARG A 87 2.54 1.48 -14.37
C ARG A 87 1.94 1.24 -13.00
N ALA A 88 0.70 1.65 -12.81
CA ALA A 88 -0.03 1.47 -11.56
C ALA A 88 -1.10 0.38 -11.69
N TRP A 89 -1.28 -0.38 -10.61
CA TRP A 89 -2.20 -1.49 -10.50
C TRP A 89 -3.00 -1.36 -9.20
N GLY A 90 -4.30 -1.63 -9.25
CA GLY A 90 -5.16 -1.80 -8.09
C GLY A 90 -5.35 -3.28 -7.80
N ALA A 91 -5.38 -3.64 -6.52
CA ALA A 91 -5.67 -5.00 -6.08
C ALA A 91 -7.18 -5.15 -5.86
N TYR A 92 -7.77 -6.17 -6.49
CA TYR A 92 -9.20 -6.49 -6.35
C TYR A 92 -9.39 -7.93 -5.88
N VAL A 93 -10.57 -8.22 -5.32
CA VAL A 93 -10.94 -9.59 -4.97
C VAL A 93 -10.96 -10.45 -6.24
N PRO A 94 -10.27 -11.61 -6.26
CA PRO A 94 -10.23 -12.47 -7.43
C PRO A 94 -11.63 -12.99 -7.78
N GLY A 95 -12.04 -12.80 -9.03
CA GLY A 95 -13.36 -13.19 -9.52
C GLY A 95 -14.49 -12.21 -9.22
N ALA A 96 -14.23 -11.10 -8.52
CA ALA A 96 -15.25 -10.12 -8.21
C ALA A 96 -15.46 -9.09 -9.34
N ASP A 97 -16.70 -8.61 -9.43
CA ASP A 97 -17.06 -7.43 -10.22
C ASP A 97 -16.39 -6.20 -9.58
N ARG A 98 -16.08 -5.15 -10.36
CA ARG A 98 -15.10 -4.08 -10.07
C ARG A 98 -15.34 -3.23 -8.80
N ARG A 99 -16.30 -3.59 -7.97
CA ARG A 99 -16.78 -2.87 -6.78
C ARG A 99 -16.47 -3.58 -5.46
N GLU A 100 -15.94 -4.80 -5.47
CA GLU A 100 -15.54 -5.47 -4.23
C GLU A 100 -14.06 -5.23 -3.93
N HIS A 101 -13.85 -4.47 -2.86
CA HIS A 101 -12.54 -4.17 -2.32
C HIS A 101 -12.07 -5.32 -1.44
N LEU A 102 -10.75 -5.47 -1.32
CA LEU A 102 -10.17 -6.48 -0.45
C LEU A 102 -10.64 -6.29 1.00
N THR A 103 -10.89 -7.39 1.71
CA THR A 103 -11.13 -7.31 3.16
C THR A 103 -9.85 -6.87 3.87
N PRO A 104 -9.93 -6.27 5.09
CA PRO A 104 -8.74 -5.90 5.85
C PRO A 104 -7.76 -7.06 6.06
N GLU A 105 -8.26 -8.28 6.22
CA GLU A 105 -7.44 -9.48 6.34
C GLU A 105 -6.70 -9.85 5.04
N GLN A 106 -7.36 -9.68 3.88
CA GLN A 106 -6.73 -9.86 2.58
C GLN A 106 -5.68 -8.77 2.31
N VAL A 107 -5.97 -7.52 2.68
CA VAL A 107 -4.98 -6.43 2.64
C VAL A 107 -3.78 -6.76 3.52
N GLU A 108 -3.99 -7.23 4.76
CA GLU A 108 -2.92 -7.69 5.65
C GLU A 108 -2.08 -8.78 4.96
N ALA A 109 -2.72 -9.80 4.42
CA ALA A 109 -2.03 -10.91 3.76
C ALA A 109 -1.18 -10.45 2.56
N VAL A 110 -1.73 -9.61 1.68
CA VAL A 110 -1.04 -9.11 0.48
C VAL A 110 0.15 -8.23 0.85
N MET A 111 -0.03 -7.32 1.81
CA MET A 111 1.04 -6.42 2.25
C MET A 111 2.14 -7.18 2.97
N LEU A 112 1.81 -8.18 3.80
CA LEU A 112 2.81 -9.04 4.45
C LEU A 112 3.55 -9.93 3.45
N ALA A 113 2.87 -10.40 2.40
CA ALA A 113 3.51 -11.14 1.32
C ALA A 113 4.50 -10.25 0.54
N ALA A 114 4.19 -8.97 0.36
CA ALA A 114 5.09 -8.03 -0.32
C ALA A 114 6.43 -7.82 0.41
N LEU A 115 6.44 -7.94 1.76
CA LEU A 115 7.66 -7.79 2.55
C LEU A 115 8.72 -8.85 2.22
N THR A 116 8.28 -10.08 1.92
CA THR A 116 9.17 -11.20 1.62
C THR A 116 9.28 -11.51 0.12
N SER A 117 8.28 -11.11 -0.68
CA SER A 117 8.21 -11.41 -2.11
C SER A 117 9.26 -10.67 -2.92
N THR A 118 10.03 -11.39 -3.73
CA THR A 118 11.02 -10.83 -4.67
C THR A 118 10.40 -10.28 -5.96
N GLY A 119 9.07 -10.39 -6.10
CA GLY A 119 8.30 -9.83 -7.20
C GLY A 119 6.91 -9.39 -6.77
N ARG A 120 6.02 -9.18 -7.74
CA ARG A 120 4.62 -8.85 -7.50
C ARG A 120 3.96 -9.95 -6.63
N PRO A 121 3.40 -9.63 -5.44
CA PRO A 121 2.72 -10.61 -4.61
C PRO A 121 1.54 -11.27 -5.30
N ASP A 122 1.47 -12.59 -5.20
CA ASP A 122 0.35 -13.42 -5.63
C ASP A 122 -0.85 -13.27 -4.68
N GLY A 123 -2.07 -13.51 -5.20
CA GLY A 123 -3.30 -13.52 -4.41
C GLY A 123 -4.43 -12.67 -5.00
N PRO A 124 -4.28 -11.34 -5.08
CA PRO A 124 -5.32 -10.48 -5.59
C PRO A 124 -5.28 -10.39 -7.12
N ASP A 125 -6.42 -10.03 -7.71
CA ASP A 125 -6.49 -9.75 -9.15
C ASP A 125 -5.94 -8.33 -9.38
N TRP A 126 -4.72 -8.26 -9.93
CA TRP A 126 -4.05 -7.00 -10.24
C TRP A 126 -4.61 -6.41 -11.53
N ARG A 127 -5.34 -5.29 -11.41
CA ARG A 127 -5.92 -4.59 -12.56
C ARG A 127 -5.22 -3.25 -12.78
N PRO A 128 -4.91 -2.86 -14.03
CA PRO A 128 -4.25 -1.58 -14.29
C PRO A 128 -5.18 -0.42 -13.92
N ILE A 129 -4.66 0.55 -13.18
CA ILE A 129 -5.34 1.81 -12.84
C ILE A 129 -4.62 2.93 -13.58
N ALA A 130 -5.29 3.47 -14.61
CA ALA A 130 -4.71 4.46 -15.53
C ALA A 130 -4.54 5.85 -14.90
#